data_AF-A0A3N1GPY5-F1
#
_entry.id   AF-A0A3N1GPY5-F1
#
_cell.length_a   1.000
_cell.length_b   1.000
_cell.length_c   1.000
_cell.angle_alpha   90.00
_cell.angle_beta   90.00
_cell.angle_gamma   90.00
#
_symmetry.space_group_name_H-M   'P 1'
#
loop_
_entity.id
_entity.type
_entity.pdbx_description
1 polymer ?
#
loop_
_entity_poly.entity_id
_entity_poly.type
_entity_poly.pdbx_seq_one_letter_code
_entity_poly.pdbx_strand_id
1 'polypeptide(L)'
;MSTPGPERVPSTVKVDKTSGQGKPPAGGAKPGGAKSGGTKPGGGKGKGAKGKPITPVKVSGGRNWGPIAVAAVVVLIAAGIIGYGVFASIKGGGSWEDRAAEIEGIVNYREQKNPAIDSQEHKDGPLTYVTNPPVGGAHNSSWQNCMGDVYPEPIANEHAVHSLEHGAVWVTYKQGLGADQVAKLQNRVEGKDYMLMSPVANLDKNVSLQAWGYQLKVDNADDDRIDQFIKDLRLNATKEPNAACSSGNTTTGPVAATAPGAGMGQQGS
;
A
#
# COMPACT_ATOMS: atom_id res chain seq x y z
N MET A 1 39.21 -20.14 -35.74
CA MET A 1 39.69 -21.13 -34.76
C MET A 1 40.44 -20.38 -33.67
N SER A 2 39.78 -20.09 -32.55
CA SER A 2 40.41 -19.67 -31.30
C SER A 2 39.41 -19.91 -30.17
N THR A 3 39.94 -20.49 -29.10
CA THR A 3 39.30 -21.24 -28.01
C THR A 3 38.48 -20.36 -27.05
N PRO A 4 37.33 -20.81 -26.52
CA PRO A 4 36.61 -20.13 -25.44
C PRO A 4 37.24 -20.37 -24.06
N GLY A 5 37.32 -19.31 -23.24
CA GLY A 5 37.74 -19.38 -21.83
C GLY A 5 36.63 -19.92 -20.91
N PRO A 6 36.99 -20.39 -19.70
CA PRO A 6 36.12 -21.25 -18.89
C PRO A 6 34.98 -20.51 -18.17
N GLU A 7 33.81 -21.16 -18.19
CA GLU A 7 32.59 -20.86 -17.44
C GLU A 7 32.83 -20.79 -15.93
N ARG A 8 32.24 -19.78 -15.27
CA ARG A 8 32.07 -19.78 -13.81
C ARG A 8 30.75 -20.46 -13.47
N VAL A 9 30.86 -21.62 -12.86
CA VAL A 9 29.76 -22.43 -12.29
C VAL A 9 29.38 -21.88 -10.91
N PRO A 10 28.08 -21.76 -10.56
CA PRO A 10 27.65 -21.29 -9.25
C PRO A 10 27.84 -22.35 -8.17
N SER A 11 28.36 -21.94 -7.00
CA SER A 11 28.47 -22.78 -5.81
C SER A 11 27.09 -22.99 -5.18
N THR A 12 26.60 -24.22 -5.25
CA THR A 12 25.40 -24.68 -4.54
C THR A 12 25.74 -24.97 -3.08
N VAL A 13 25.20 -24.16 -2.16
CA VAL A 13 25.21 -24.47 -0.73
C VAL A 13 24.14 -25.53 -0.47
N LYS A 14 24.58 -26.71 -0.05
CA LYS A 14 23.73 -27.79 0.44
C LYS A 14 23.19 -27.38 1.81
N VAL A 15 21.87 -27.28 1.94
CA VAL A 15 21.17 -27.20 3.23
C VAL A 15 20.65 -28.59 3.53
N ASP A 16 21.20 -29.22 4.55
CA ASP A 16 20.79 -30.55 5.00
C ASP A 16 19.38 -30.53 5.60
N LYS A 17 18.60 -31.50 5.14
CA LYS A 17 17.21 -31.79 5.51
C LYS A 17 17.20 -32.52 6.85
N THR A 18 16.73 -31.87 7.92
CA THR A 18 16.31 -32.55 9.15
C THR A 18 14.80 -32.77 9.12
N SER A 19 14.43 -34.02 8.86
CA SER A 19 13.11 -34.59 9.10
C SER A 19 12.96 -34.91 10.59
N GLY A 20 11.85 -34.50 11.20
CA GLY A 20 11.50 -34.89 12.57
C GLY A 20 10.04 -34.60 12.87
N GLN A 21 9.14 -35.45 12.36
CA GLN A 21 7.75 -35.55 12.77
C GLN A 21 7.63 -35.98 14.24
N GLY A 22 6.65 -35.46 14.97
CA GLY A 22 6.30 -35.97 16.30
C GLY A 22 5.13 -35.27 16.99
N LYS A 23 3.90 -35.69 16.68
CA LYS A 23 2.67 -35.57 17.49
C LYS A 23 1.84 -36.84 17.23
N PRO A 24 0.96 -37.36 18.13
CA PRO A 24 0.75 -37.20 19.59
C PRO A 24 0.88 -38.56 20.33
N PRO A 25 0.38 -38.72 21.57
CA PRO A 25 -0.94 -39.35 21.65
C PRO A 25 -1.89 -38.78 22.72
N ALA A 26 -3.18 -39.04 22.48
CA ALA A 26 -4.27 -38.92 23.44
C ALA A 26 -4.37 -40.19 24.30
N GLY A 27 -4.90 -40.06 25.53
CA GLY A 27 -5.51 -41.16 26.28
C GLY A 27 -5.24 -41.14 27.78
N GLY A 28 -6.30 -41.16 28.59
CA GLY A 28 -6.25 -41.85 29.89
C GLY A 28 -6.69 -41.06 31.13
N ALA A 29 -7.98 -41.17 31.44
CA ALA A 29 -8.56 -41.49 32.76
C ALA A 29 -8.36 -40.57 34.00
N LYS A 30 -9.51 -40.15 34.56
CA LYS A 30 -9.75 -39.84 35.99
C LYS A 30 -9.32 -40.99 36.91
N PRO A 31 -8.93 -40.67 38.15
CA PRO A 31 -9.82 -40.84 39.31
C PRO A 31 -9.84 -39.54 40.16
N GLY A 32 -10.87 -39.17 40.92
CA GLY A 32 -11.59 -39.97 41.91
C GLY A 32 -11.06 -39.65 43.32
N GLY A 33 -11.65 -38.62 43.94
CA GLY A 33 -11.85 -38.42 45.39
C GLY A 33 -10.67 -38.46 46.38
N ALA A 34 -10.53 -37.40 47.17
CA ALA A 34 -10.33 -37.53 48.63
C ALA A 34 -10.68 -36.22 49.34
N LYS A 35 -11.76 -36.25 50.12
CA LYS A 35 -12.04 -35.30 51.20
C LYS A 35 -11.02 -35.54 52.32
N SER A 36 -10.30 -34.51 52.74
CA SER A 36 -9.63 -34.50 54.03
C SER A 36 -10.59 -33.96 55.09
N GLY A 37 -11.23 -34.89 55.79
CA GLY A 37 -11.86 -34.63 57.08
C GLY A 37 -10.80 -34.66 58.19
N GLY A 38 -11.03 -33.83 59.21
CA GLY A 38 -10.32 -33.83 60.48
C GLY A 38 -10.53 -32.47 61.15
N THR A 39 -10.87 -32.31 62.43
CA THR A 39 -11.11 -33.24 63.52
C THR A 39 -11.94 -32.45 64.54
N LYS A 40 -12.91 -33.12 65.17
CA LYS A 40 -13.78 -32.60 66.23
C LYS A 40 -12.96 -32.36 67.51
N PRO A 41 -13.21 -31.31 68.32
CA PRO A 41 -12.97 -31.41 69.75
C PRO A 41 -14.29 -31.50 70.51
N GLY A 42 -14.30 -32.40 71.49
CA GLY A 42 -15.45 -32.74 72.32
C GLY A 42 -15.96 -31.61 73.19
N GLY A 43 -17.28 -31.67 73.45
CA GLY A 43 -17.93 -30.87 74.47
C GLY A 43 -17.53 -31.34 75.86
N GLY A 44 -16.64 -30.59 76.50
CA GLY A 44 -16.35 -30.67 77.93
C GLY A 44 -17.17 -29.62 78.69
N LYS A 45 -18.13 -30.09 79.50
CA LYS A 45 -18.97 -29.27 80.37
C LYS A 45 -18.14 -28.87 81.60
N GLY A 46 -17.62 -27.64 81.62
CA GLY A 46 -16.87 -27.08 82.76
C GLY A 46 -17.47 -25.76 83.24
N LYS A 47 -18.07 -25.76 84.43
CA LYS A 47 -18.64 -24.58 85.08
C LYS A 47 -17.52 -23.68 85.64
N GLY A 48 -17.57 -22.40 85.27
CA GLY A 48 -17.34 -21.23 86.15
C GLY A 48 -15.95 -21.01 86.75
N ALA A 49 -15.21 -20.03 86.20
CA ALA A 49 -14.34 -19.13 86.97
C ALA A 49 -14.12 -17.82 86.19
N LYS A 50 -14.32 -16.68 86.86
CA LYS A 50 -14.23 -15.31 86.33
C LYS A 50 -12.78 -14.96 85.91
N GLY A 51 -12.58 -14.45 84.70
CA GLY A 51 -11.31 -13.90 84.19
C GLY A 51 -11.54 -12.68 83.30
N LYS A 52 -10.69 -11.65 83.46
CA LYS A 52 -10.82 -10.23 83.05
C LYS A 52 -11.12 -10.00 81.53
N PRO A 53 -11.74 -8.86 81.15
CA PRO A 53 -12.10 -8.59 79.76
C PRO A 53 -10.85 -8.38 78.88
N ILE A 54 -10.77 -9.12 77.78
CA ILE A 54 -9.78 -8.92 76.72
C ILE A 54 -10.29 -7.77 75.85
N THR A 55 -9.62 -6.62 75.88
CA THR A 55 -9.95 -5.50 75.00
C THR A 55 -9.50 -5.82 73.56
N PRO A 56 -10.35 -5.64 72.54
CA PRO A 56 -9.92 -5.84 71.15
C PRO A 56 -8.91 -4.76 70.77
N VAL A 57 -7.71 -5.16 70.35
CA VAL A 57 -6.74 -4.26 69.73
C VAL A 57 -7.34 -3.83 68.39
N LYS A 58 -7.75 -2.57 68.31
CA LYS A 58 -8.24 -1.97 67.07
C LYS A 58 -7.06 -1.77 66.13
N VAL A 59 -6.85 -2.71 65.20
CA VAL A 59 -5.90 -2.52 64.11
C VAL A 59 -6.55 -1.56 63.12
N SER A 60 -6.24 -0.27 63.21
CA SER A 60 -6.60 0.70 62.17
C SER A 60 -5.68 0.48 60.97
N GLY A 61 -6.04 -0.47 60.11
CA GLY A 61 -5.39 -0.65 58.81
C GLY A 61 -5.71 0.54 57.92
N GLY A 62 -4.87 1.58 57.94
CA GLY A 62 -4.93 2.66 56.98
C GLY A 62 -4.76 2.11 55.57
N ARG A 63 -5.70 2.40 54.67
CA ARG A 63 -5.58 2.00 53.26
C ARG A 63 -4.35 2.71 52.67
N ASN A 64 -3.36 1.94 52.22
CA ASN A 64 -2.17 2.49 51.56
C ASN A 64 -2.57 3.02 50.17
N TRP A 65 -2.96 4.30 50.09
CA TRP A 65 -3.42 4.93 48.86
C TRP A 65 -2.32 5.15 47.81
N GLY A 66 -1.04 5.17 48.22
CA GLY A 66 0.10 5.40 47.32
C GLY A 66 0.17 4.38 46.16
N PRO A 67 0.23 3.06 46.43
CA PRO A 67 0.21 2.04 45.38
C PRO A 67 -1.06 2.08 44.50
N ILE A 68 -2.22 2.41 45.08
CA ILE A 68 -3.49 2.50 44.34
C ILE A 68 -3.44 3.66 43.35
N ALA A 69 -2.94 4.83 43.76
CA ALA A 69 -2.80 6.00 42.88
C ALA A 69 -1.83 5.73 41.73
N VAL A 70 -0.69 5.07 42.01
CA VAL A 70 0.28 4.69 40.98
C VAL A 70 -0.33 3.69 39.99
N ALA A 71 -1.02 2.65 40.48
CA ALA A 71 -1.69 1.69 39.61
C ALA A 71 -2.75 2.35 38.72
N ALA A 72 -3.52 3.31 39.23
CA ALA A 72 -4.51 4.04 38.44
C ALA A 72 -3.85 4.88 37.32
N VAL A 73 -2.74 5.56 37.60
CA VAL A 73 -1.99 6.33 36.58
C VAL A 73 -1.45 5.40 35.50
N VAL A 74 -0.87 4.25 35.88
CA VAL A 74 -0.36 3.27 34.91
C VAL A 74 -1.49 2.73 34.02
N VAL A 75 -2.66 2.43 34.58
CA VAL A 75 -3.83 1.98 33.81
C VAL A 75 -4.31 3.06 32.84
N LEU A 76 -4.33 4.33 33.24
CA LEU A 76 -4.73 5.43 32.36
C LEU A 76 -3.73 5.63 31.21
N ILE A 77 -2.43 5.56 31.49
CA ILE A 77 -1.39 5.65 30.45
C ILE A 77 -1.51 4.46 29.49
N ALA A 78 -1.65 3.24 30.02
CA ALA A 78 -1.84 2.04 29.20
C ALA A 78 -3.10 2.13 28.33
N ALA A 79 -4.22 2.59 28.88
CA ALA A 79 -5.45 2.83 28.12
C ALA A 79 -5.28 3.92 27.05
N GLY A 80 -4.52 4.97 27.33
CA GLY A 80 -4.17 6.01 26.35
C GLY A 80 -3.31 5.47 25.20
N ILE A 81 -2.30 4.65 25.50
CA ILE A 81 -1.43 4.02 24.50
C ILE A 81 -2.23 3.02 23.66
N ILE A 82 -3.03 2.16 24.28
CA ILE A 82 -3.88 1.18 23.59
C ILE A 82 -4.93 1.90 22.73
N GLY A 83 -5.57 2.93 23.28
CA GLY A 83 -6.55 3.74 22.56
C GLY A 83 -5.94 4.45 21.35
N TYR A 84 -4.74 5.03 21.51
CA TYR A 84 -3.99 5.61 20.40
C TYR A 84 -3.58 4.56 19.36
N GLY A 85 -3.11 3.38 19.79
CA GLY A 85 -2.77 2.28 18.89
C GLY A 85 -3.97 1.81 18.07
N VAL A 86 -5.13 1.62 18.69
CA VAL A 86 -6.38 1.28 17.99
C VAL A 86 -6.81 2.39 17.03
N PHE A 87 -6.76 3.65 17.47
CA PHE A 87 -7.09 4.80 16.62
C PHE A 87 -6.15 4.93 15.41
N ALA A 88 -4.85 4.78 15.62
CA ALA A 88 -3.84 4.81 14.56
C ALA A 88 -4.00 3.63 13.58
N SER A 89 -4.34 2.43 14.07
CA SER A 89 -4.63 1.27 13.22
C SER A 89 -5.89 1.44 12.39
N ILE A 90 -6.92 2.10 12.91
CA ILE A 90 -8.15 2.39 12.13
C ILE A 90 -7.90 3.51 11.11
N LYS A 91 -7.10 4.54 11.47
CA LYS A 91 -6.81 5.66 10.58
C LYS A 91 -5.76 5.34 9.50
N GLY A 92 -4.85 4.41 9.75
CA GLY A 92 -3.82 3.97 8.79
C GLY A 92 -4.23 2.82 7.86
N GLY A 93 -5.48 2.36 7.92
CA GLY A 93 -5.97 1.15 7.26
C GLY A 93 -6.88 1.34 6.04
N GLY A 94 -6.93 2.54 5.45
CA GLY A 94 -7.75 2.82 4.25
C GLY A 94 -7.32 2.02 3.02
N SER A 95 -8.24 1.82 2.08
CA SER A 95 -7.96 1.22 0.77
C SER A 95 -6.96 2.08 -0.02
N TRP A 96 -6.40 1.57 -1.13
CA TRP A 96 -5.52 2.40 -1.95
C TRP A 96 -6.32 3.51 -2.64
N GLU A 97 -7.60 3.28 -2.92
CA GLU A 97 -8.53 4.26 -3.44
C GLU A 97 -8.75 5.41 -2.43
N ASP A 98 -8.92 5.09 -1.14
CA ASP A 98 -9.06 6.11 -0.09
C ASP A 98 -7.80 6.99 -0.03
N ARG A 99 -6.61 6.38 -0.05
CA ARG A 99 -5.34 7.13 -0.05
C ARG A 99 -5.15 7.95 -1.32
N ALA A 100 -5.54 7.41 -2.48
CA ALA A 100 -5.51 8.15 -3.73
C ALA A 100 -6.43 9.38 -3.66
N ALA A 101 -7.65 9.23 -3.14
CA ALA A 101 -8.62 10.31 -2.99
C ALA A 101 -8.17 11.42 -2.02
N GLU A 102 -7.25 11.12 -1.10
CA GLU A 102 -6.63 12.10 -0.21
C GLU A 102 -5.56 12.97 -0.91
N ILE A 103 -5.09 12.57 -2.10
CA ILE A 103 -4.11 13.36 -2.88
C ILE A 103 -4.81 14.59 -3.47
N GLU A 104 -4.47 15.77 -2.94
CA GLU A 104 -5.05 17.03 -3.41
C GLU A 104 -4.84 17.23 -4.92
N GLY A 105 -5.91 17.49 -5.65
CA GLY A 105 -5.87 17.76 -7.10
C GLY A 105 -5.78 16.51 -7.98
N ILE A 106 -5.83 15.30 -7.41
CA ILE A 106 -6.06 14.10 -8.21
C ILE A 106 -7.44 14.15 -8.86
N VAL A 107 -7.54 13.61 -10.08
CA VAL A 107 -8.79 13.42 -10.80
C VAL A 107 -9.03 11.92 -10.97
N ASN A 108 -10.15 11.45 -10.44
CA ASN A 108 -10.65 10.09 -10.64
C ASN A 108 -11.62 10.05 -11.83
N TYR A 109 -11.12 9.66 -13.00
CA TYR A 109 -11.95 9.54 -14.21
C TYR A 109 -12.86 8.30 -14.19
N ARG A 110 -12.59 7.30 -13.34
CA ARG A 110 -13.44 6.09 -13.24
C ARG A 110 -14.85 6.43 -12.75
N GLU A 111 -15.00 7.48 -11.94
CA GLU A 111 -16.30 7.95 -11.45
C GLU A 111 -17.21 8.49 -12.56
N GLN A 112 -16.62 8.95 -13.66
CA GLN A 112 -17.36 9.49 -14.80
C GLN A 112 -18.05 8.39 -15.61
N LYS A 113 -17.65 7.13 -15.44
CA LYS A 113 -18.18 5.96 -16.17
C LYS A 113 -18.19 6.20 -17.68
N ASN A 114 -17.13 6.83 -18.19
CA ASN A 114 -17.02 7.20 -19.58
C ASN A 114 -16.52 5.98 -20.39
N PRO A 115 -17.32 5.42 -21.32
CA PRO A 115 -16.93 4.24 -22.08
C PRO A 115 -15.63 4.43 -22.88
N ALA A 116 -15.30 5.66 -23.28
CA ALA A 116 -14.06 5.95 -24.00
C ALA A 116 -12.81 5.83 -23.12
N ILE A 117 -12.94 5.99 -21.79
CA ILE A 117 -11.86 5.84 -20.81
C ILE A 117 -11.83 4.43 -20.22
N ASP A 118 -12.99 3.81 -20.04
CA ASP A 118 -13.12 2.49 -19.41
C ASP A 118 -12.91 1.31 -20.39
N SER A 119 -12.84 1.58 -21.70
CA SER A 119 -12.61 0.58 -22.73
C SER A 119 -11.26 -0.12 -22.57
N GLN A 120 -11.26 -1.45 -22.61
CA GLN A 120 -10.08 -2.35 -22.60
C GLN A 120 -9.91 -3.02 -23.98
N GLU A 121 -10.42 -2.38 -25.04
CA GLU A 121 -10.32 -2.94 -26.39
C GLU A 121 -8.93 -2.69 -26.98
N HIS A 122 -8.31 -3.77 -27.47
CA HIS A 122 -7.09 -3.68 -28.27
C HIS A 122 -7.41 -3.27 -29.71
N LYS A 123 -6.77 -2.21 -30.21
CA LYS A 123 -6.92 -1.68 -31.58
C LYS A 123 -5.57 -1.34 -32.20
N ASP A 124 -5.46 -1.61 -33.50
CA ASP A 124 -4.25 -1.31 -34.25
C ASP A 124 -4.22 0.15 -34.74
N GLY A 125 -3.00 0.67 -34.89
CA GLY A 125 -2.75 2.00 -35.45
C GLY A 125 -2.98 3.15 -34.47
N PRO A 126 -2.84 4.41 -34.95
CA PRO A 126 -2.96 5.60 -34.12
C PRO A 126 -4.38 5.78 -33.57
N LEU A 127 -4.48 6.09 -32.27
CA LEU A 127 -5.76 6.26 -31.59
C LEU A 127 -5.96 7.70 -31.07
N THR A 128 -7.22 8.06 -30.83
CA THR A 128 -7.61 9.35 -30.27
C THR A 128 -8.25 9.18 -28.91
N TYR A 129 -7.93 10.09 -28.00
CA TYR A 129 -8.33 10.05 -26.60
C TYR A 129 -9.05 11.31 -26.19
N VAL A 130 -9.93 11.17 -25.19
CA VAL A 130 -10.72 12.28 -24.63
C VAL A 130 -9.97 13.08 -23.56
N THR A 131 -8.77 12.62 -23.16
CA THR A 131 -7.89 13.26 -22.16
C THR A 131 -6.48 13.44 -22.73
N ASN A 132 -5.77 14.46 -22.24
CA ASN A 132 -4.36 14.70 -22.57
C ASN A 132 -3.52 14.94 -21.30
N PRO A 133 -2.51 14.11 -21.01
CA PRO A 133 -2.28 12.78 -21.62
C PRO A 133 -3.44 11.82 -21.30
N PRO A 134 -3.59 10.73 -22.07
CA PRO A 134 -4.63 9.74 -21.83
C PRO A 134 -4.46 8.98 -20.52
N VAL A 135 -5.57 8.68 -19.86
CA VAL A 135 -5.61 7.90 -18.60
C VAL A 135 -6.18 6.49 -18.78
N GLY A 136 -6.59 6.11 -19.98
CA GLY A 136 -7.30 4.87 -20.25
C GLY A 136 -7.99 4.91 -21.61
N GLY A 137 -8.66 3.82 -21.95
CA GLY A 137 -9.42 3.66 -23.18
C GLY A 137 -8.81 2.61 -24.10
N ALA A 138 -9.41 2.46 -25.29
CA ALA A 138 -8.90 1.55 -26.30
C ALA A 138 -7.44 1.87 -26.64
N HIS A 139 -6.62 0.85 -26.80
CA HIS A 139 -5.16 0.97 -26.87
C HIS A 139 -4.55 -0.11 -27.76
N ASN A 140 -3.26 -0.02 -28.07
CA ASN A 140 -2.62 -0.96 -28.98
C ASN A 140 -2.31 -2.28 -28.26
N SER A 141 -2.30 -3.42 -28.96
CA SER A 141 -1.91 -4.72 -28.38
C SER A 141 -0.45 -4.80 -27.91
N SER A 142 0.41 -3.91 -28.40
CA SER A 142 1.77 -3.73 -27.89
C SER A 142 1.78 -2.63 -26.82
N TRP A 143 2.22 -2.96 -25.60
CA TRP A 143 2.47 -1.97 -24.55
C TRP A 143 3.81 -1.27 -24.74
N GLN A 144 3.96 -0.06 -24.22
CA GLN A 144 5.26 0.58 -24.08
C GLN A 144 6.03 -0.11 -22.95
N ASN A 145 7.33 -0.38 -23.13
CA ASN A 145 8.16 -0.93 -22.06
C ASN A 145 8.13 0.02 -20.85
N CYS A 146 7.91 -0.55 -19.66
CA CYS A 146 7.62 0.20 -18.45
C CYS A 146 8.38 -0.39 -17.25
N MET A 147 9.65 -0.72 -17.45
CA MET A 147 10.57 -1.23 -16.42
C MET A 147 11.46 -0.12 -15.86
N GLY A 148 10.93 1.10 -15.80
CA GLY A 148 11.64 2.30 -15.39
C GLY A 148 12.29 3.01 -16.56
N ASP A 149 11.64 2.95 -17.72
CA ASP A 149 12.16 3.50 -18.97
C ASP A 149 11.96 5.02 -19.03
N VAL A 150 13.03 5.73 -19.41
CA VAL A 150 13.04 7.17 -19.59
C VAL A 150 13.16 7.45 -21.08
N TYR A 151 12.06 7.83 -21.71
CA TYR A 151 11.99 8.15 -23.12
C TYR A 151 12.29 9.65 -23.32
N PRO A 152 13.37 10.00 -24.04
CA PRO A 152 13.74 11.40 -24.24
C PRO A 152 12.82 12.12 -25.23
N GLU A 153 12.12 11.37 -26.06
CA GLU A 153 11.18 11.87 -27.07
C GLU A 153 9.75 11.41 -26.74
N PRO A 154 8.72 12.02 -27.35
CA PRO A 154 7.35 11.54 -27.20
C PRO A 154 7.19 10.07 -27.58
N ILE A 155 6.21 9.41 -26.97
CA ILE A 155 5.80 8.04 -27.28
C ILE A 155 4.35 8.04 -27.77
N ALA A 156 3.95 6.99 -28.48
CA ALA A 156 2.57 6.90 -28.94
C ALA A 156 1.64 6.58 -27.76
N ASN A 157 0.54 7.33 -27.66
CA ASN A 157 -0.38 7.26 -26.53
C ASN A 157 -0.96 5.85 -26.35
N GLU A 158 -1.26 5.17 -27.46
CA GLU A 158 -1.85 3.84 -27.47
C GLU A 158 -0.95 2.76 -26.89
N HIS A 159 0.36 2.94 -26.91
CA HIS A 159 1.30 2.02 -26.24
C HIS A 159 1.40 2.34 -24.74
N ALA A 160 1.41 3.63 -24.39
CA ALA A 160 1.45 4.07 -23.00
C ALA A 160 0.18 3.67 -22.24
N VAL A 161 -1.00 3.80 -22.86
CA VAL A 161 -2.29 3.43 -22.24
C VAL A 161 -2.35 1.93 -21.92
N HIS A 162 -1.81 1.06 -22.78
CA HIS A 162 -1.68 -0.36 -22.46
C HIS A 162 -0.77 -0.57 -21.24
N SER A 163 0.36 0.14 -21.15
CA SER A 163 1.21 0.08 -19.93
C SER A 163 0.43 0.49 -18.68
N LEU A 164 -0.46 1.50 -18.76
CA LEU A 164 -1.35 1.87 -17.65
C LEU A 164 -2.31 0.74 -17.28
N GLU A 165 -2.82 0.01 -18.27
CA GLU A 165 -3.71 -1.14 -18.06
C GLU A 165 -3.04 -2.24 -17.23
N HIS A 166 -1.74 -2.46 -17.46
CA HIS A 166 -0.89 -3.38 -16.67
C HIS A 166 -0.56 -2.84 -15.27
N GLY A 167 -0.94 -1.60 -14.95
CA GLY A 167 -0.68 -0.96 -13.66
C GLY A 167 0.54 -0.05 -13.63
N ALA A 168 1.08 0.36 -14.77
CA ALA A 168 2.15 1.34 -14.81
C ALA A 168 1.67 2.74 -14.40
N VAL A 169 2.63 3.54 -13.93
CA VAL A 169 2.47 4.99 -13.85
C VAL A 169 3.31 5.64 -14.93
N TRP A 170 2.65 6.38 -15.82
CA TRP A 170 3.30 7.19 -16.84
C TRP A 170 3.50 8.61 -16.31
N VAL A 171 4.76 8.99 -16.13
CA VAL A 171 5.16 10.34 -15.71
C VAL A 171 5.45 11.16 -16.96
N THR A 172 4.63 12.17 -17.23
CA THR A 172 4.82 13.05 -18.38
C THR A 172 5.22 14.44 -17.96
N TYR A 173 5.96 15.12 -18.84
CA TYR A 173 6.40 16.48 -18.64
C TYR A 173 6.24 17.31 -19.90
N LYS A 174 6.13 18.63 -19.71
CA LYS A 174 5.98 19.58 -20.81
C LYS A 174 7.28 19.67 -21.59
N GLN A 175 7.19 19.67 -22.93
CA GLN A 175 8.34 19.93 -23.79
C GLN A 175 8.98 21.29 -23.45
N GLY A 176 10.30 21.29 -23.25
CA GLY A 176 11.04 22.49 -22.80
C GLY A 176 11.05 22.73 -21.29
N LEU A 177 10.58 21.78 -20.47
CA LEU A 177 10.78 21.81 -19.02
C LEU A 177 12.28 21.87 -18.70
N GLY A 178 12.65 22.61 -17.64
CA GLY A 178 14.03 22.75 -17.20
C GLY A 178 14.70 21.41 -16.92
N ALA A 179 15.96 21.25 -17.33
CA ALA A 179 16.69 19.99 -17.22
C ALA A 179 16.84 19.50 -15.78
N ASP A 180 16.91 20.42 -14.81
CA ASP A 180 16.93 20.11 -13.38
C ASP A 180 15.63 19.44 -12.91
N GLN A 181 14.47 19.92 -13.39
CA GLN A 181 13.17 19.30 -13.10
C GLN A 181 13.01 17.96 -13.82
N VAL A 182 13.44 17.86 -15.08
CA VAL A 182 13.45 16.59 -15.82
C VAL A 182 14.28 15.54 -15.08
N ALA A 183 15.48 15.90 -14.60
CA ALA A 183 16.33 14.98 -13.84
C ALA A 183 15.67 14.49 -12.53
N LYS A 184 14.91 15.36 -11.84
CA LYS A 184 14.16 14.96 -10.63
C LYS A 184 13.05 13.95 -10.93
N LEU A 185 12.37 14.10 -12.06
CA LEU A 185 11.36 13.12 -12.51
C LEU A 185 12.03 11.82 -12.94
N GLN A 186 13.14 11.91 -13.68
CA GLN A 186 13.93 10.74 -14.10
C GLN A 186 14.37 9.90 -12.90
N ASN A 187 14.91 10.51 -11.84
CA ASN A 187 15.30 9.79 -10.61
C ASN A 187 14.13 9.03 -9.95
N ARG A 188 12.88 9.44 -10.20
CA ARG A 188 11.71 8.75 -9.68
C ARG A 188 11.31 7.55 -10.54
N VAL A 189 11.71 7.51 -11.80
CA VAL A 189 11.28 6.51 -12.79
C VAL A 189 12.37 5.50 -13.09
N GLU A 190 13.61 5.94 -13.26
CA GLU A 190 14.69 5.14 -13.82
C GLU A 190 14.91 3.83 -13.04
N GLY A 191 14.81 2.71 -13.76
CA GLY A 191 15.01 1.35 -13.22
C GLY A 191 13.92 0.85 -12.26
N LYS A 192 12.81 1.58 -12.10
CA LYS A 192 11.67 1.14 -11.27
C LYS A 192 10.61 0.48 -12.14
N ASP A 193 10.26 -0.76 -11.80
CA ASP A 193 9.20 -1.52 -12.45
C ASP A 193 7.85 -0.76 -12.47
N TYR A 194 7.05 -0.99 -13.52
CA TYR A 194 5.76 -0.34 -13.72
C TYR A 194 5.84 1.19 -13.71
N MET A 195 6.94 1.73 -14.22
CA MET A 195 7.16 3.16 -14.40
C MET A 195 7.69 3.42 -15.80
N LEU A 196 7.25 4.53 -16.38
CA LEU A 196 7.79 5.08 -17.61
C LEU A 196 7.67 6.59 -17.62
N MET A 197 8.56 7.25 -18.36
CA MET A 197 8.59 8.71 -18.47
C MET A 197 8.76 9.16 -19.92
N SER A 198 8.03 10.19 -20.34
CA SER A 198 8.25 10.83 -21.65
C SER A 198 7.70 12.26 -21.71
N PRO A 199 8.21 13.12 -22.61
CA PRO A 199 7.59 14.41 -22.87
C PRO A 199 6.26 14.25 -23.63
N VAL A 200 5.30 15.12 -23.34
CA VAL A 200 4.03 15.21 -24.07
C VAL A 200 3.77 16.66 -24.50
N ALA A 201 3.22 16.84 -25.69
CA ALA A 201 2.87 18.16 -26.22
C ALA A 201 1.59 18.72 -25.56
N ASN A 202 1.49 20.05 -25.50
CA ASN A 202 0.28 20.76 -25.09
C ASN A 202 -0.22 20.40 -23.67
N LEU A 203 0.70 20.15 -22.72
CA LEU A 203 0.33 20.07 -21.32
C LEU A 203 -0.06 21.46 -20.77
N ASP A 204 -1.17 21.49 -20.07
CA ASP A 204 -1.71 22.62 -19.29
C ASP A 204 -0.91 22.87 -17.99
N LYS A 205 -0.22 21.84 -17.49
CA LYS A 205 0.69 21.89 -16.34
C LYS A 205 2.08 21.38 -16.74
N ASN A 206 3.09 21.67 -15.92
CA ASN A 206 4.47 21.29 -16.25
C ASN A 206 4.71 19.77 -16.16
N VAL A 207 4.01 19.10 -15.25
CA VAL A 207 4.11 17.65 -15.01
C VAL A 207 2.72 17.06 -14.89
N SER A 208 2.52 15.88 -15.45
CA SER A 208 1.27 15.12 -15.34
C SER A 208 1.57 13.64 -15.09
N LEU A 209 0.93 13.02 -14.12
CA LEU A 209 1.04 11.58 -13.84
C LEU A 209 -0.25 10.87 -14.24
N GLN A 210 -0.13 9.71 -14.88
CA GLN A 210 -1.27 8.91 -15.33
C GLN A 210 -1.15 7.50 -14.74
N ALA A 211 -2.25 7.00 -14.22
CA ALA A 211 -2.51 5.58 -13.97
C ALA A 211 -3.90 5.26 -14.53
N TRP A 212 -4.29 3.99 -14.68
CA TRP A 212 -5.57 3.68 -15.34
C TRP A 212 -6.76 4.35 -14.64
N GLY A 213 -7.36 5.35 -15.30
CA GLY A 213 -8.48 6.15 -14.82
C GLY A 213 -8.14 7.21 -13.79
N TYR A 214 -6.86 7.51 -13.52
CA TYR A 214 -6.43 8.53 -12.57
C TYR A 214 -5.40 9.47 -13.17
N GLN A 215 -5.48 10.75 -12.80
CA GLN A 215 -4.53 11.77 -13.21
C GLN A 215 -4.18 12.71 -12.07
N LEU A 216 -2.91 13.10 -11.98
CA LEU A 216 -2.46 14.22 -11.16
C LEU A 216 -1.67 15.17 -12.04
N LYS A 217 -1.96 16.46 -11.98
CA LYS A 217 -1.23 17.51 -12.70
C LYS A 217 -0.66 18.52 -11.73
N VAL A 218 0.64 18.82 -11.86
CA VAL A 218 1.36 19.71 -10.96
C VAL A 218 2.29 20.66 -11.73
N ASP A 219 2.58 21.81 -11.13
CA ASP A 219 3.40 22.85 -11.75
C ASP A 219 4.92 22.62 -11.54
N ASN A 220 5.33 21.75 -10.63
CA ASN A 220 6.74 21.57 -10.26
C ASN A 220 7.08 20.09 -10.00
N ALA A 221 8.26 19.65 -10.43
CA ALA A 221 8.81 18.32 -10.18
C ALA A 221 9.22 18.04 -8.71
N ASP A 222 9.24 19.07 -7.85
CA ASP A 222 9.45 18.95 -6.40
C ASP A 222 8.15 18.69 -5.61
N ASP A 223 7.00 18.60 -6.28
CA ASP A 223 5.72 18.41 -5.60
C ASP A 223 5.62 17.01 -4.95
N ASP A 224 5.49 16.97 -3.63
CA ASP A 224 5.41 15.72 -2.85
C ASP A 224 4.26 14.80 -3.27
N ARG A 225 3.20 15.36 -3.89
CA ARG A 225 2.06 14.57 -4.40
C ARG A 225 2.46 13.62 -5.53
N ILE A 226 3.57 13.90 -6.23
CA ILE A 226 4.14 12.99 -7.24
C ILE A 226 4.46 11.65 -6.59
N ASP A 227 5.17 11.68 -5.45
CA ASP A 227 5.59 10.47 -4.74
C ASP A 227 4.40 9.76 -4.09
N GLN A 228 3.40 10.50 -3.60
CA GLN A 228 2.13 9.93 -3.11
C GLN A 228 1.38 9.20 -4.23
N PHE A 229 1.24 9.83 -5.41
CA PHE A 229 0.56 9.24 -6.55
C PHE A 229 1.24 7.96 -7.02
N ILE A 230 2.57 7.97 -7.16
CA ILE A 230 3.33 6.79 -7.54
C ILE A 230 3.15 5.67 -6.51
N LYS A 231 3.24 5.99 -5.22
CA LYS A 231 3.12 5.01 -4.14
C LYS A 231 1.74 4.35 -4.11
N ASP A 232 0.67 5.14 -4.27
CA ASP A 232 -0.69 4.65 -4.05
C ASP A 232 -1.33 4.07 -5.32
N LEU A 233 -0.95 4.53 -6.52
CA LEU A 233 -1.59 4.10 -7.77
C LEU A 233 -0.79 3.06 -8.56
N ARG A 234 0.55 3.05 -8.49
CA ARG A 234 1.37 2.06 -9.22
C ARG A 234 0.98 0.66 -8.79
N LEU A 235 0.80 -0.24 -9.75
CA LEU A 235 0.30 -1.62 -9.60
C LEU A 235 -1.14 -1.77 -9.04
N ASN A 236 -1.66 -0.78 -8.33
CA ASN A 236 -3.00 -0.82 -7.74
C ASN A 236 -4.08 -0.38 -8.74
N ALA A 237 -3.86 0.72 -9.45
CA ALA A 237 -4.77 1.23 -10.47
C ALA A 237 -4.57 0.50 -11.82
N THR A 238 -4.68 -0.82 -11.79
CA THR A 238 -4.57 -1.73 -12.95
C THR A 238 -5.96 -2.24 -13.37
N LYS A 239 -6.08 -2.71 -14.61
CA LYS A 239 -7.19 -3.57 -15.05
C LYS A 239 -6.74 -5.03 -15.24
N GLU A 240 -5.44 -5.24 -15.43
CA GLU A 240 -4.82 -6.56 -15.58
C GLU A 240 -3.78 -6.81 -14.47
N PRO A 241 -4.23 -7.19 -13.25
CA PRO A 241 -3.30 -7.48 -12.17
C PRO A 241 -2.37 -8.64 -12.54
N ASN A 242 -1.09 -8.49 -12.24
CA ASN A 242 0.00 -9.43 -12.55
C ASN A 242 0.43 -9.49 -14.03
N ALA A 243 -0.07 -8.61 -14.90
CA ALA A 243 0.45 -8.47 -16.24
C ALA A 243 1.90 -7.93 -16.22
N ALA A 244 2.75 -8.42 -17.13
CA ALA A 244 4.15 -8.02 -17.19
C ALA A 244 4.31 -6.65 -17.88
N CYS A 245 5.19 -5.80 -17.37
CA CYS A 245 5.50 -4.49 -17.96
C CYS A 245 6.80 -4.49 -18.78
N SER A 246 7.47 -5.64 -18.91
CA SER A 246 8.73 -5.82 -19.62
C SER A 246 8.52 -6.26 -21.07
N SER A 247 9.56 -6.19 -21.90
CA SER A 247 9.54 -6.66 -23.30
C SER A 247 8.51 -5.93 -24.17
N GLY A 248 8.15 -4.70 -23.80
CA GLY A 248 7.25 -3.85 -24.57
C GLY A 248 7.97 -3.12 -25.70
N ASN A 249 7.20 -2.34 -26.45
CA ASN A 249 7.70 -1.38 -27.43
C ASN A 249 8.62 -0.35 -26.75
N THR A 250 9.75 -0.04 -27.38
CA THR A 250 10.70 1.01 -26.92
C THR A 250 10.81 2.17 -27.90
N THR A 251 9.99 2.16 -28.96
CA THR A 251 9.98 3.19 -30.00
C THR A 251 9.54 4.53 -29.41
N THR A 252 10.25 5.58 -29.79
CA THR A 252 10.01 6.96 -29.37
C THR A 252 10.39 7.88 -30.53
N GLY A 253 9.86 9.11 -30.55
CA GLY A 253 10.13 10.08 -31.61
C GLY A 253 8.99 11.09 -31.77
N PRO A 254 9.03 11.94 -32.81
CA PRO A 254 7.95 12.86 -33.11
C PRO A 254 6.69 12.08 -33.50
N VAL A 255 5.88 11.72 -32.51
CA VAL A 255 4.52 11.24 -32.73
C VAL A 255 3.68 12.43 -33.18
N ALA A 256 2.91 12.26 -34.26
CA ALA A 256 1.97 13.29 -34.67
C ALA A 256 1.02 13.56 -33.48
N ALA A 257 1.09 14.76 -32.91
CA ALA A 257 0.24 15.12 -31.78
C ALA A 257 -1.22 14.90 -32.17
N THR A 258 -1.90 13.95 -31.54
CA THR A 258 -3.32 13.76 -31.78
C THR A 258 -4.02 15.03 -31.33
N ALA A 259 -4.68 15.72 -32.26
CA ALA A 259 -5.48 16.90 -31.93
C ALA A 259 -6.50 16.51 -30.84
N PRO A 260 -6.72 17.35 -29.81
CA PRO A 260 -7.73 17.06 -28.81
C PRO A 260 -9.07 16.85 -29.51
N GLY A 261 -9.70 15.69 -29.28
CA GLY A 261 -11.06 15.44 -29.72
C GLY A 261 -11.93 16.58 -29.19
N ALA A 262 -12.71 17.20 -30.07
CA ALA A 262 -13.56 18.34 -29.75
C ALA A 262 -14.30 18.06 -28.43
N GLY A 263 -14.01 18.88 -27.41
CA GLY A 263 -14.63 18.75 -26.10
C GLY A 263 -16.13 18.66 -26.27
N MET A 264 -16.76 17.71 -25.55
CA MET A 264 -18.20 17.68 -25.38
C MET A 264 -18.64 19.04 -24.84
N GLY A 265 -19.13 19.88 -25.75
CA GLY A 265 -19.76 21.13 -25.41
C GLY A 265 -20.94 20.85 -24.49
N GLN A 266 -21.02 21.64 -23.42
CA GLN A 266 -22.26 21.93 -22.71
C GLN A 266 -23.42 22.03 -23.72
N GLN A 267 -24.28 21.01 -23.75
CA GLN A 267 -25.64 21.18 -24.23
C GLN A 267 -26.52 21.34 -22.99
N GLY A 268 -26.64 22.59 -22.56
CA GLY A 268 -27.76 23.04 -21.78
C GLY A 268 -28.90 23.43 -22.72
N SER A 269 -30.08 22.88 -22.45
CA SER A 269 -31.39 23.48 -22.73
C SER A 269 -32.36 22.95 -21.70
#